data_AF-A0A8H2VGV1-F1
#
_entry.id   AF-A0A8H2VGV1-F1
#
_cell.length_a   1.000
_cell.length_b   1.000
_cell.length_c   1.000
_cell.angle_alpha   90.00
_cell.angle_beta   90.00
_cell.angle_gamma   90.00
#
_symmetry.space_group_name_H-M   'P 1'
#
loop_
_entity.id
_entity.type
_entity.pdbx_description
1 polymer ?
#
loop_
_entity_poly.entity_id
_entity_poly.type
_entity_poly.pdbx_seq_one_letter_code
_entity_poly.pdbx_strand_id
1 'polypeptide(L)'
;MLSRKMILRFRTGSAVDICRRYSLRSLSTTFDANDSSTPRTLSSREERLQPETLKGRTYRPMLSLNPEVAKAINNNITALHLPNNLRRVAKNQFLKLQENRLHQVPRTELEIDSHIASFFLHDYGSIYQVLTDLKNNHEENFKPQNVLDVSMGPATGIVAFNDVMGPNYRCNKDSVIEGGSEMQKRAKIILSRQYNEIPDDVLEEQIKRTSNVETEIETDDVADNITEGEDLVGEVMTKKIKIQTKLKNFVPMGKQYDLIILSHQLLQHDGKFPIEVDHNIEKYLKLLSPGGYIVVIERGTPLGFETVTRARQIMIRPERYLDEYGKIPRPWIAGNSIKEPTILEEQIDESQSNPTKEDNSDYHLTILAPCPHHRACPLQTNNPNYYELKEGKKLKFCSFEKAIKRPKFSLELKKGKLLANKWDEEDPEIANKRQNMKLAGSGRRNGNDYELIHYSYLVAKRSFNDKETIRKINEMRTKDRTAENKNYQVGSLGDNTPNTWPRIINHPAKKKGHIILDVCGNSGKIEKWIIPKSFSKEIYHDAKKAYKGDLWGLDAKTKLPSLAKINIELFKKLEKKRLKKVKQERKEKEREMSIKFNQLTDQENMEAMTQENIKEMSEVYAHYYNAKFNTPKD
;
A
#
# COMPACT_ATOMS: atom_id res chain seq x y z
N MET A 1 28.81 41.35 22.35
CA MET A 1 27.77 40.94 23.32
C MET A 1 27.12 39.66 22.82
N LEU A 2 27.49 38.55 23.46
CA LEU A 2 27.04 37.19 23.14
C LEU A 2 25.57 37.01 23.56
N SER A 3 24.69 36.77 22.59
CA SER A 3 23.30 36.38 22.85
C SER A 3 23.27 34.92 23.33
N ARG A 4 22.95 34.73 24.61
CA ARG A 4 22.71 33.42 25.22
C ARG A 4 21.49 32.77 24.57
N LYS A 5 21.72 31.85 23.63
CA LYS A 5 20.71 30.88 23.18
C LYS A 5 20.26 30.07 24.39
N MET A 6 18.99 30.16 24.74
CA MET A 6 18.38 29.38 25.82
C MET A 6 18.36 27.91 25.41
N ILE A 7 19.09 27.09 26.16
CA ILE A 7 19.31 25.66 25.91
C ILE A 7 18.22 24.88 26.64
N LEU A 8 17.26 24.33 25.91
CA LEU A 8 16.27 23.40 26.46
C LEU A 8 16.85 21.97 26.48
N ARG A 9 17.13 21.47 27.69
CA ARG A 9 17.34 20.04 27.95
C ARG A 9 15.98 19.34 27.85
N PHE A 10 15.84 18.43 26.89
CA PHE A 10 14.67 17.55 26.78
C PHE A 10 14.59 16.65 28.02
N ARG A 11 13.54 16.79 28.83
CA ARG A 11 13.00 15.68 29.62
C ARG A 11 12.23 14.80 28.63
N THR A 12 12.83 13.69 28.20
CA THR A 12 12.01 12.58 27.73
C THR A 12 11.04 12.27 28.87
N GLY A 13 9.73 12.31 28.63
CA GLY A 13 8.79 11.76 29.61
C GLY A 13 9.33 10.40 30.04
N SER A 14 9.37 10.14 31.35
CA SER A 14 10.00 8.91 31.86
C SER A 14 9.49 7.72 31.04
N ALA A 15 10.34 6.76 30.68
CA ALA A 15 9.83 5.53 30.08
C ALA A 15 8.78 4.87 30.98
N VAL A 16 8.81 5.16 32.30
CA VAL A 16 7.76 4.80 33.25
C VAL A 16 6.46 5.56 33.00
N ASP A 17 6.47 6.82 32.56
CA ASP A 17 5.27 7.57 32.14
C ASP A 17 4.75 7.17 30.76
N ILE A 18 5.64 6.78 29.84
CA ILE A 18 5.24 6.19 28.56
C ILE A 18 4.62 4.82 28.85
N CYS A 19 5.29 3.95 29.61
CA CYS A 19 4.79 2.64 30.01
C CYS A 19 3.52 2.74 30.90
N ARG A 20 3.43 3.69 31.83
CA ARG A 20 2.22 3.98 32.63
C ARG A 20 1.11 4.55 31.75
N ARG A 21 1.37 5.45 30.80
CA ARG A 21 0.32 5.92 29.87
C ARG A 21 -0.15 4.81 28.94
N TYR A 22 0.73 3.91 28.52
CA TYR A 22 0.36 2.72 27.75
C TYR A 22 -0.37 1.66 28.60
N SER A 23 0.01 1.47 29.87
CA SER A 23 -0.60 0.55 30.84
C SER A 23 -1.91 1.05 31.45
N LEU A 24 -2.07 2.37 31.61
CA LEU A 24 -3.31 3.01 32.09
C LEU A 24 -4.31 3.25 30.94
N ARG A 25 -3.85 3.50 29.70
CA ARG A 25 -4.76 3.57 28.53
C ARG A 25 -5.18 2.22 27.98
N SER A 26 -4.42 1.14 28.22
CA SER A 26 -4.91 -0.22 27.94
C SER A 26 -6.15 -0.56 28.77
N LEU A 27 -6.35 0.13 29.89
CA LEU A 27 -7.52 -0.02 30.76
C LEU A 27 -8.70 0.91 30.42
N SER A 28 -8.51 2.01 29.68
CA SER A 28 -9.57 3.04 29.57
C SER A 28 -9.94 3.57 28.18
N THR A 29 -9.22 3.27 27.09
CA THR A 29 -9.65 3.71 25.74
C THR A 29 -9.09 2.82 24.62
N THR A 30 -9.96 2.01 24.00
CA THR A 30 -9.91 1.47 22.61
C THR A 30 -8.53 1.14 22.02
N PHE A 31 -7.62 0.63 22.83
CA PHE A 31 -6.48 -0.15 22.38
C PHE A 31 -6.76 -1.57 22.87
N ASP A 32 -7.67 -2.26 22.18
CA ASP A 32 -7.76 -3.71 22.31
C ASP A 32 -6.42 -4.25 21.81
N ALA A 33 -5.51 -4.47 22.76
CA ALA A 33 -4.36 -5.31 22.56
C ALA A 33 -4.93 -6.67 22.12
N ASN A 34 -4.86 -6.95 20.81
CA ASN A 34 -4.94 -8.32 20.30
C ASN A 34 -3.63 -9.02 20.69
N ASP A 35 -3.48 -9.24 22.00
CA ASP A 35 -2.67 -10.32 22.51
C ASP A 35 -3.50 -11.60 22.30
N SER A 36 -2.94 -12.55 21.55
CA SER A 36 -3.63 -13.81 21.21
C SER A 36 -3.84 -14.72 22.43
N SER A 37 -3.40 -14.29 23.61
CA SER A 37 -3.54 -14.96 24.90
C SER A 37 -4.85 -14.64 25.63
N THR A 38 -5.55 -13.55 25.28
CA THR A 38 -6.83 -13.17 25.90
C THR A 38 -8.00 -13.38 24.94
N PRO A 39 -9.02 -14.18 25.29
CA PRO A 39 -10.18 -14.40 24.43
C PRO A 39 -10.91 -13.08 24.19
N ARG A 40 -10.95 -12.67 22.93
CA ARG A 40 -11.63 -11.46 22.48
C ARG A 40 -13.11 -11.55 22.85
N THR A 41 -13.57 -10.71 23.78
CA THR A 41 -14.98 -10.65 24.16
C THR A 41 -15.79 -10.18 22.96
N LEU A 42 -16.53 -11.10 22.33
CA LEU A 42 -17.36 -10.77 21.17
C LEU A 42 -18.44 -9.78 21.60
N SER A 43 -18.70 -8.77 20.78
CA SER A 43 -19.87 -7.93 21.02
C SER A 43 -21.16 -8.75 20.85
N SER A 44 -22.25 -8.36 21.51
CA SER A 44 -23.57 -9.00 21.33
C SER A 44 -24.08 -9.03 19.88
N ARG A 45 -23.52 -8.18 19.01
CA ARG A 45 -23.79 -8.17 17.56
C ARG A 45 -22.94 -9.20 16.82
N GLU A 46 -21.75 -9.50 17.31
CA GLU A 46 -20.83 -10.48 16.74
C GLU A 46 -21.17 -11.91 17.14
N GLU A 47 -21.65 -12.13 18.37
CA GLU A 47 -22.16 -13.43 18.83
C GLU A 47 -23.31 -13.97 17.97
N ARG A 48 -24.03 -13.09 17.26
CA ARG A 48 -25.14 -13.46 16.36
C ARG A 48 -24.69 -13.92 14.97
N LEU A 49 -23.40 -13.91 14.71
CA LEU A 49 -22.83 -14.28 13.42
C LEU A 49 -22.29 -15.70 13.49
N GLN A 50 -22.29 -16.36 12.35
CA GLN A 50 -21.72 -17.70 12.24
C GLN A 50 -20.19 -17.67 12.45
N PRO A 51 -19.59 -18.74 13.03
CA PRO A 51 -18.16 -18.82 13.27
C PRO A 51 -17.31 -18.58 12.01
N GLU A 52 -17.76 -19.07 10.85
CA GLU A 52 -17.09 -18.87 9.56
C GLU A 52 -17.11 -17.40 9.13
N THR A 53 -18.23 -16.69 9.39
CA THR A 53 -18.34 -15.24 9.15
C THR A 53 -17.39 -14.46 10.05
N LEU A 54 -17.23 -14.87 11.31
CA LEU A 54 -16.30 -14.24 12.23
C LEU A 54 -14.85 -14.48 11.80
N LYS A 55 -14.52 -15.72 11.42
CA LYS A 55 -13.18 -16.10 10.93
C LYS A 55 -12.81 -15.44 9.61
N GLY A 56 -13.77 -15.24 8.71
CA GLY A 56 -13.52 -14.59 7.42
C GLY A 56 -13.53 -13.07 7.45
N ARG A 57 -13.86 -12.45 8.58
CA ARG A 57 -14.05 -11.01 8.69
C ARG A 57 -12.72 -10.27 8.74
N THR A 58 -12.60 -9.27 7.88
CA THR A 58 -11.50 -8.29 7.96
C THR A 58 -11.64 -7.40 9.19
N TYR A 59 -10.54 -6.82 9.70
CA TYR A 59 -10.62 -5.87 10.81
C TYR A 59 -11.59 -4.71 10.48
N ARG A 60 -12.70 -4.59 11.20
CA ARG A 60 -13.80 -3.64 10.91
C ARG A 60 -13.75 -2.30 11.62
N PRO A 61 -13.33 -2.20 12.90
CA PRO A 61 -13.33 -0.92 13.60
C PRO A 61 -12.62 0.17 12.79
N MET A 62 -13.12 1.40 12.89
CA MET A 62 -12.47 2.55 12.26
C MET A 62 -11.06 2.67 12.83
N LEU A 63 -10.06 2.75 11.95
CA LEU A 63 -8.67 2.87 12.40
C LEU A 63 -8.44 4.25 13.00
N SER A 64 -7.54 4.32 13.96
CA SER A 64 -7.00 5.57 14.49
C SER A 64 -5.50 5.43 14.59
N LEU A 65 -4.77 6.46 14.15
CA LEU A 65 -3.33 6.53 14.36
C LEU A 65 -3.03 6.62 15.87
N ASN A 66 -1.92 6.03 16.29
CA ASN A 66 -1.40 6.18 17.64
C ASN A 66 -1.38 7.68 18.06
N PRO A 67 -2.04 8.06 19.18
CA PRO A 67 -2.16 9.45 19.59
C PRO A 67 -0.81 10.16 19.81
N GLU A 68 0.20 9.46 20.34
CA GLU A 68 1.53 10.03 20.58
C GLU A 68 2.27 10.26 19.25
N VAL A 69 2.13 9.34 18.30
CA VAL A 69 2.64 9.52 16.93
C VAL A 69 1.94 10.69 16.24
N ALA A 70 0.60 10.74 16.31
CA ALA A 70 -0.19 11.82 15.74
C ALA A 70 0.20 13.19 16.32
N LYS A 71 0.43 13.24 17.64
CA LYS A 71 0.87 14.44 18.35
C LYS A 71 2.29 14.85 17.95
N ALA A 72 3.22 13.90 17.82
CA ALA A 72 4.57 14.20 17.38
C ALA A 72 4.61 14.74 15.94
N ILE A 73 3.83 14.15 15.02
CA ILE A 73 3.69 14.69 13.66
C ILE A 73 3.13 16.12 13.72
N ASN A 74 2.10 16.34 14.54
CA ASN A 74 1.51 17.67 14.67
C ASN A 74 2.51 18.71 15.19
N ASN A 75 3.14 18.44 16.34
CA ASN A 75 3.87 19.42 17.13
C ASN A 75 5.34 19.59 16.71
N ASN A 76 5.95 18.54 16.13
CA ASN A 76 7.38 18.53 15.82
C ASN A 76 7.65 18.48 14.31
N ILE A 77 6.61 18.39 13.46
CA ILE A 77 6.75 18.35 12.00
C ILE A 77 5.87 19.42 11.37
N THR A 78 4.55 19.30 11.47
CA THR A 78 3.65 20.16 10.69
C THR A 78 3.46 21.56 11.29
N ALA A 79 3.45 21.70 12.62
CA ALA A 79 3.26 22.99 13.29
C ALA A 79 4.46 23.96 13.13
N LEU A 80 5.60 23.48 12.64
CA LEU A 80 6.78 24.30 12.37
C LEU A 80 6.63 25.16 11.12
N HIS A 81 5.65 24.86 10.28
CA HIS A 81 5.43 25.54 9.00
C HIS A 81 4.19 26.41 9.05
N LEU A 82 4.21 27.49 8.26
CA LEU A 82 2.99 28.23 7.95
C LEU A 82 2.00 27.28 7.23
N PRO A 83 0.76 27.11 7.73
CA PRO A 83 -0.19 26.16 7.15
C PRO A 83 -0.45 26.35 5.65
N ASN A 84 -0.38 27.58 5.14
CA ASN A 84 -0.55 27.87 3.72
C ASN A 84 0.57 27.28 2.84
N ASN A 85 1.80 27.26 3.34
CA ASN A 85 2.94 26.71 2.60
C ASN A 85 2.82 25.19 2.46
N LEU A 86 2.49 24.50 3.56
CA LEU A 86 2.22 23.07 3.53
C LEU A 86 1.07 22.73 2.57
N ARG A 87 -0.02 23.49 2.63
CA ARG A 87 -1.17 23.29 1.73
C ARG A 87 -0.83 23.49 0.25
N ARG A 88 -0.05 24.52 -0.08
CA ARG A 88 0.39 24.79 -1.46
C ARG A 88 1.25 23.63 -1.98
N VAL A 89 2.20 23.15 -1.20
CA VAL A 89 3.06 22.02 -1.60
C VAL A 89 2.26 20.72 -1.68
N ALA A 90 1.33 20.48 -0.76
CA ALA A 90 0.42 19.34 -0.81
C ALA A 90 -0.45 19.36 -2.08
N LYS A 91 -1.05 20.50 -2.45
CA LYS A 91 -1.78 20.69 -3.71
C LYS A 91 -0.94 20.20 -4.89
N ASN A 92 0.30 20.71 -5.00
CA ASN A 92 1.20 20.37 -6.10
C ASN A 92 1.57 18.88 -6.11
N GLN A 93 1.77 18.27 -4.94
CA GLN A 93 2.02 16.82 -4.82
C GLN A 93 0.81 16.00 -5.28
N PHE A 94 -0.42 16.40 -4.94
CA PHE A 94 -1.63 15.73 -5.41
C PHE A 94 -1.84 15.88 -6.92
N LEU A 95 -1.59 17.06 -7.49
CA LEU A 95 -1.65 17.28 -8.94
C LEU A 95 -0.64 16.40 -9.69
N LYS A 96 0.63 16.42 -9.27
CA LYS A 96 1.67 15.54 -9.83
C LYS A 96 1.34 14.06 -9.70
N LEU A 97 0.71 13.64 -8.60
CA LEU A 97 0.26 12.26 -8.37
C LEU A 97 -0.89 11.86 -9.29
N GLN A 98 -1.75 12.80 -9.69
CA GLN A 98 -2.80 12.55 -10.68
C GLN A 98 -2.23 12.44 -12.09
N GLU A 99 -1.29 13.32 -12.45
CA GLU A 99 -0.63 13.32 -13.76
C GLU A 99 0.25 12.09 -13.97
N ASN A 100 1.15 11.80 -13.02
CA ASN A 100 2.13 10.72 -13.15
C ASN A 100 1.61 9.36 -12.67
N ARG A 101 0.41 9.32 -12.05
CA ARG A 101 -0.23 8.12 -11.46
C ARG A 101 0.54 7.49 -10.27
N LEU A 102 1.82 7.82 -10.11
CA LEU A 102 2.76 7.31 -9.10
C LEU A 102 3.18 8.39 -8.10
N HIS A 103 3.56 7.96 -6.90
CA HIS A 103 4.15 8.83 -5.90
C HIS A 103 5.54 9.28 -6.33
N GLN A 104 5.90 10.52 -5.98
CA GLN A 104 7.24 11.06 -6.19
C GLN A 104 7.96 11.19 -4.85
N VAL A 105 9.27 10.90 -4.87
CA VAL A 105 10.12 11.06 -3.69
C VAL A 105 10.27 12.55 -3.39
N PRO A 106 9.82 13.03 -2.21
CA PRO A 106 10.00 14.43 -1.81
C PRO A 106 11.49 14.72 -1.56
N ARG A 107 11.97 15.91 -1.95
CA ARG A 107 13.41 16.26 -1.90
C ARG A 107 13.74 17.35 -0.90
N THR A 108 12.84 18.32 -0.73
CA THR A 108 13.03 19.43 0.23
C THR A 108 12.35 19.14 1.56
N GLU A 109 12.78 19.80 2.63
CA GLU A 109 12.17 19.65 3.95
C GLU A 109 10.66 19.94 3.94
N LEU A 110 10.24 21.01 3.26
CA LEU A 110 8.83 21.36 3.14
C LEU A 110 8.04 20.31 2.32
N GLU A 111 8.63 19.75 1.27
CA GLU A 111 8.00 18.65 0.52
C GLU A 111 7.88 17.38 1.36
N ILE A 112 8.89 17.06 2.17
CA ILE A 112 8.89 15.92 3.08
C ILE A 112 7.79 16.07 4.13
N ASP A 113 7.72 17.22 4.79
CA ASP A 113 6.74 17.47 5.86
C ASP A 113 5.31 17.53 5.27
N SER A 114 5.16 18.11 4.07
CA SER A 114 3.90 18.06 3.30
C SER A 114 3.52 16.64 2.89
N HIS A 115 4.49 15.82 2.47
CA HIS A 115 4.26 14.42 2.09
C HIS A 115 3.77 13.61 3.30
N ILE A 116 4.42 13.77 4.46
CA ILE A 116 3.98 13.14 5.71
C ILE A 116 2.55 13.58 6.05
N ALA A 117 2.27 14.88 6.02
CA ALA A 117 0.93 15.39 6.32
C ALA A 117 -0.16 14.87 5.36
N SER A 118 0.21 14.62 4.10
CA SER A 118 -0.71 14.24 3.03
C SER A 118 -0.96 12.73 2.91
N PHE A 119 0.10 11.91 3.00
CA PHE A 119 0.08 10.50 2.61
C PHE A 119 0.35 9.52 3.75
N PHE A 120 1.04 9.93 4.82
CA PHE A 120 1.40 9.04 5.94
C PHE A 120 0.20 8.26 6.50
N LEU A 121 -0.93 8.94 6.67
CA LEU A 121 -2.15 8.32 7.22
C LEU A 121 -2.73 7.24 6.29
N HIS A 122 -2.64 7.43 4.98
CA HIS A 122 -3.13 6.48 3.98
C HIS A 122 -2.27 5.23 3.94
N ASP A 123 -0.95 5.41 3.92
CA ASP A 123 0.02 4.32 3.95
C ASP A 123 -0.09 3.53 5.25
N TYR A 124 -0.12 4.22 6.39
CA TYR A 124 -0.30 3.59 7.70
C TYR A 124 -1.57 2.73 7.75
N GLY A 125 -2.72 3.27 7.33
CA GLY A 125 -3.98 2.54 7.43
C GLY A 125 -4.08 1.34 6.49
N SER A 126 -3.49 1.42 5.28
CA SER A 126 -3.44 0.27 4.36
C SER A 126 -2.50 -0.83 4.87
N ILE A 127 -1.30 -0.47 5.36
CA ILE A 127 -0.34 -1.43 5.92
C ILE A 127 -0.89 -2.07 7.18
N TYR A 128 -1.44 -1.29 8.11
CA TYR A 128 -2.06 -1.81 9.34
C TYR A 128 -3.15 -2.85 9.02
N GLN A 129 -4.03 -2.52 8.06
CA GLN A 129 -5.13 -3.40 7.69
C GLN A 129 -4.66 -4.72 7.08
N VAL A 130 -3.63 -4.69 6.23
CA VAL A 130 -3.07 -5.90 5.60
C VAL A 130 -2.30 -6.75 6.61
N LEU A 131 -1.49 -6.15 7.47
CA LEU A 131 -0.77 -6.86 8.52
C LEU A 131 -1.73 -7.48 9.55
N THR A 132 -2.83 -6.80 9.87
CA THR A 132 -3.88 -7.36 10.74
C THR A 132 -4.61 -8.53 10.09
N ASP A 133 -4.90 -8.46 8.78
CA ASP A 133 -5.50 -9.59 8.03
C ASP A 133 -4.53 -10.80 8.02
N LEU A 134 -3.23 -10.55 7.79
CA LEU A 134 -2.19 -11.59 7.85
C LEU A 134 -2.09 -12.25 9.23
N LYS A 135 -2.01 -11.45 10.29
CA LYS A 135 -1.91 -11.93 11.69
C LYS A 135 -3.15 -12.70 12.14
N ASN A 136 -4.36 -12.29 11.74
CA ASN A 136 -5.60 -12.86 12.26
C ASN A 136 -6.14 -14.03 11.42
N ASN A 137 -6.07 -13.94 10.09
CA ASN A 137 -6.84 -14.81 9.20
C ASN A 137 -5.98 -15.85 8.46
N HIS A 138 -4.66 -15.68 8.45
CA HIS A 138 -3.76 -16.52 7.66
C HIS A 138 -2.74 -17.29 8.49
N GLU A 139 -2.32 -16.80 9.67
CA GLU A 139 -1.25 -17.43 10.46
C GLU A 139 -1.48 -17.30 11.97
N GLU A 140 -1.74 -18.43 12.64
CA GLU A 140 -1.99 -18.47 14.10
C GLU A 140 -0.75 -18.09 14.96
N ASN A 141 0.46 -18.18 14.39
CA ASN A 141 1.72 -17.87 15.10
C ASN A 141 2.60 -16.87 14.31
N PHE A 142 2.02 -15.76 13.87
CA PHE A 142 2.75 -14.69 13.18
C PHE A 142 3.70 -13.93 14.13
N LYS A 143 4.98 -14.30 14.16
CA LYS A 143 6.03 -13.71 15.03
C LYS A 143 7.37 -13.46 14.29
N PRO A 144 7.40 -12.57 13.28
CA PRO A 144 8.61 -12.29 12.52
C PRO A 144 9.72 -11.63 13.37
N GLN A 145 10.95 -12.15 13.30
CA GLN A 145 12.09 -11.67 14.09
C GLN A 145 12.96 -10.67 13.32
N ASN A 146 13.03 -10.81 11.99
CA ASN A 146 13.72 -9.89 11.10
C ASN A 146 12.71 -9.25 10.15
N VAL A 147 12.50 -7.94 10.30
CA VAL A 147 11.52 -7.17 9.51
C VAL A 147 12.25 -6.15 8.64
N LEU A 148 11.90 -6.11 7.36
CA LEU A 148 12.32 -5.09 6.40
C LEU A 148 11.10 -4.27 5.97
N ASP A 149 11.17 -2.96 6.17
CA ASP A 149 10.26 -1.99 5.59
C ASP A 149 10.94 -1.26 4.43
N VAL A 150 10.27 -1.17 3.29
CA VAL A 150 10.68 -0.35 2.16
C VAL A 150 9.49 0.51 1.78
N SER A 151 9.56 1.80 2.12
CA SER A 151 8.48 2.74 1.92
C SER A 151 9.01 4.13 1.57
N MET A 152 8.20 4.93 0.88
CA MET A 152 8.56 6.32 0.53
C MET A 152 8.50 7.28 1.73
N GLY A 153 7.84 6.86 2.80
CA GLY A 153 7.57 7.67 3.98
C GLY A 153 8.64 7.55 5.08
N PRO A 154 8.35 8.09 6.27
CA PRO A 154 9.24 8.07 7.42
C PRO A 154 9.16 6.74 8.18
N ALA A 155 9.46 5.62 7.50
CA ALA A 155 9.32 4.25 8.02
C ALA A 155 7.89 3.86 8.40
N THR A 156 6.89 4.27 7.60
CA THR A 156 5.46 4.10 7.92
C THR A 156 5.08 2.62 8.13
N GLY A 157 5.71 1.69 7.40
CA GLY A 157 5.44 0.27 7.55
C GLY A 157 5.86 -0.27 8.92
N ILE A 158 6.97 0.24 9.48
CA ILE A 158 7.39 -0.11 10.84
C ILE A 158 6.43 0.46 11.88
N VAL A 159 5.95 1.70 11.71
CA VAL A 159 4.97 2.29 12.62
C VAL A 159 3.71 1.43 12.69
N ALA A 160 3.16 1.05 11.53
CA ALA A 160 2.00 0.18 11.46
C ALA A 160 2.28 -1.21 12.05
N PHE A 161 3.43 -1.82 11.72
CA PHE A 161 3.85 -3.11 12.26
C PHE A 161 3.91 -3.11 13.79
N ASN A 162 4.55 -2.10 14.38
CA ASN A 162 4.68 -1.94 15.82
C ASN A 162 3.30 -1.84 16.50
N ASP A 163 2.34 -1.11 15.92
CA ASP A 163 0.99 -1.00 16.47
C ASP A 163 0.17 -2.29 16.32
N VAL A 164 0.40 -3.10 15.26
CA VAL A 164 -0.27 -4.40 15.05
C VAL A 164 0.28 -5.49 15.97
N MET A 165 1.59 -5.50 16.20
CA MET A 165 2.25 -6.48 17.06
C MET A 165 2.12 -6.17 18.55
N GLY A 166 1.92 -4.89 18.88
CA GLY A 166 1.76 -4.41 20.25
C GLY A 166 3.05 -3.86 20.84
N PRO A 167 2.95 -3.09 21.94
CA PRO A 167 4.05 -2.32 22.51
C PRO A 167 5.18 -3.20 23.04
N ASN A 168 4.88 -4.41 23.51
CA ASN A 168 5.89 -5.31 24.10
C ASN A 168 6.65 -6.13 23.06
N TYR A 169 6.19 -6.14 21.80
CA TYR A 169 6.82 -6.92 20.76
C TYR A 169 8.07 -6.23 20.24
N ARG A 170 9.23 -6.85 20.46
CA ARG A 170 10.54 -6.35 20.03
C ARG A 170 11.20 -7.34 19.08
N CYS A 171 11.81 -6.82 18.02
CA CYS A 171 12.49 -7.61 16.98
C CYS A 171 13.47 -6.74 16.19
N ASN A 172 14.28 -7.37 15.33
CA ASN A 172 15.23 -6.67 14.48
C ASN A 172 14.50 -6.01 13.29
N LYS A 173 14.56 -4.69 13.21
CA LYS A 173 13.88 -3.89 12.19
C LYS A 173 14.87 -3.07 11.37
N ASP A 174 14.79 -3.20 10.05
CA ASP A 174 15.47 -2.34 9.08
C ASP A 174 14.40 -1.60 8.26
N SER A 175 14.56 -0.28 8.08
CA SER A 175 13.68 0.51 7.20
C SER A 175 14.51 1.28 6.17
N VAL A 176 14.17 1.09 4.90
CA VAL A 176 14.81 1.75 3.76
C VAL A 176 14.01 2.99 3.40
N ILE A 177 14.63 4.16 3.53
CA ILE A 177 14.01 5.47 3.33
C ILE A 177 14.67 6.18 2.14
N GLU A 178 13.91 6.39 1.07
CA GLU A 178 14.39 7.05 -0.16
C GLU A 178 14.49 8.58 -0.04
N GLY A 179 13.71 9.19 0.87
CA GLY A 179 13.69 10.65 1.10
C GLY A 179 14.95 11.22 1.78
N GLY A 180 16.05 10.45 1.84
CA GLY A 180 17.33 10.87 2.37
C GLY A 180 17.34 11.19 3.87
N SER A 181 18.36 11.93 4.31
CA SER A 181 18.59 12.25 5.72
C SER A 181 17.43 13.00 6.37
N GLU A 182 16.79 13.91 5.63
CA GLU A 182 15.70 14.72 6.17
C GLU A 182 14.47 13.87 6.49
N MET A 183 14.10 12.92 5.63
CA MET A 183 13.02 11.96 5.91
C MET A 183 13.40 11.04 7.07
N GLN A 184 14.66 10.60 7.17
CA GLN A 184 15.14 9.81 8.30
C GLN A 184 15.04 10.55 9.64
N LYS A 185 15.29 11.87 9.68
CA LYS A 185 15.08 12.67 10.88
C LYS A 185 13.62 12.62 11.33
N ARG A 186 12.67 12.76 10.40
CA ARG A 186 11.22 12.67 10.70
C ARG A 186 10.84 11.25 11.14
N ALA A 187 11.42 10.22 10.54
CA ALA A 187 11.25 8.83 10.99
C ALA A 187 11.69 8.62 12.44
N LYS A 188 12.83 9.19 12.87
CA LYS A 188 13.24 9.14 14.29
C LYS A 188 12.25 9.83 15.22
N ILE A 189 11.75 11.00 14.85
CA ILE A 189 10.75 11.74 15.64
C ILE A 189 9.49 10.91 15.84
N ILE A 190 9.05 10.21 14.79
CA ILE A 190 7.83 9.39 14.81
C ILE A 190 8.05 8.08 15.57
N LEU A 191 9.07 7.30 15.21
CA LEU A 191 9.34 5.97 15.79
C LEU A 191 9.64 6.05 17.28
N SER A 192 10.35 7.09 17.74
CA SER A 192 10.65 7.27 19.17
C SER A 192 9.43 7.44 20.08
N ARG A 193 8.21 7.57 19.52
CA ARG A 193 6.95 7.61 20.28
C ARG A 193 6.35 6.23 20.53
N GLN A 194 6.87 5.18 19.91
CA GLN A 194 6.43 3.82 20.14
C GLN A 194 7.35 3.13 21.15
N TYR A 195 6.76 2.49 22.15
CA TYR A 195 7.52 1.87 23.25
C TYR A 195 8.52 0.81 22.78
N ASN A 196 8.16 0.00 21.78
CA ASN A 196 9.03 -1.00 21.16
C ASN A 196 10.19 -0.44 20.31
N GLU A 197 10.28 0.88 20.14
CA GLU A 197 11.42 1.53 19.50
C GLU A 197 12.41 2.09 20.52
N ILE A 198 12.05 2.18 21.80
CA ILE A 198 12.97 2.64 22.84
C ILE A 198 14.04 1.55 23.05
N PRO A 199 15.34 1.85 22.91
CA PRO A 199 16.41 0.89 23.18
C PRO A 199 16.49 0.46 24.65
N ASP A 200 17.02 -0.74 24.91
CA ASP A 200 17.07 -1.32 26.26
C ASP A 200 17.98 -0.54 27.21
N ASP A 201 19.13 -0.07 26.72
CA ASP A 201 20.07 0.79 27.48
C ASP A 201 19.38 2.07 27.97
N VAL A 202 18.59 2.70 27.10
CA VAL A 202 17.83 3.92 27.43
C VAL A 202 16.72 3.62 28.43
N LEU A 203 16.03 2.49 28.27
CA LEU A 203 14.95 2.08 29.16
C LEU A 203 15.48 1.82 30.58
N GLU A 204 16.60 1.10 30.71
CA GLU A 204 17.25 0.84 31.99
C GLU A 204 17.73 2.13 32.67
N GLU A 205 18.35 3.05 31.93
CA GLU A 205 18.74 4.37 32.47
C GLU A 205 17.53 5.15 32.99
N GLN A 206 16.40 5.11 32.27
CA GLN A 206 15.19 5.81 32.67
C GLN A 206 14.54 5.17 33.92
N ILE A 207 14.55 3.84 34.03
CA ILE A 207 14.08 3.13 35.22
C ILE A 207 14.96 3.46 36.43
N LYS A 208 16.29 3.45 36.28
CA LYS A 208 17.25 3.83 37.35
C LYS A 208 17.05 5.27 37.81
N ARG A 209 16.82 6.21 36.88
CA ARG A 209 16.51 7.61 37.24
C ARG A 209 15.18 7.74 37.98
N THR A 210 14.15 7.02 37.54
CA THR A 210 12.82 7.14 38.16
C THR A 210 12.80 6.52 39.56
N SER A 211 13.50 5.40 39.76
CA SER A 211 13.64 4.76 41.08
C SER A 211 14.45 5.60 42.06
N ASN A 212 15.50 6.31 41.61
CA ASN A 212 16.25 7.21 42.49
C ASN A 212 15.46 8.46 42.93
N VAL A 213 14.53 8.94 42.10
CA VAL A 213 13.67 10.11 42.42
C VAL A 213 12.59 9.76 43.44
N GLU A 214 12.11 8.52 43.51
CA GLU A 214 11.16 8.10 44.55
C GLU A 214 11.80 8.09 45.96
N THR A 215 13.13 8.12 46.06
CA THR A 215 13.89 8.21 47.33
C THR A 215 14.35 9.63 47.72
N GLU A 216 14.24 10.62 46.83
CA GLU A 216 14.63 12.01 47.09
C GLU A 216 13.40 12.92 46.96
N ILE A 217 12.46 12.81 47.90
CA ILE A 217 11.52 13.92 48.19
C ILE A 217 12.20 14.77 49.27
N GLU A 218 13.25 15.49 48.89
CA GLU A 218 13.71 16.66 49.63
C GLU A 218 13.19 17.91 48.92
N THR A 219 12.57 18.75 49.73
CA THR A 219 11.93 20.02 49.41
C THR A 219 12.91 20.97 48.76
N ASP A 220 12.71 21.28 47.47
CA ASP A 220 13.34 22.43 46.84
C ASP A 220 12.27 23.31 46.19
N ASP A 221 11.89 24.34 46.94
CA ASP A 221 10.99 25.43 46.58
C ASP A 221 11.65 26.36 45.55
N VAL A 222 11.67 25.99 44.26
CA VAL A 222 11.54 26.94 43.12
C VAL A 222 10.98 26.18 41.91
N ALA A 223 9.69 25.84 41.94
CA ALA A 223 8.99 25.44 40.72
C ALA A 223 8.52 26.70 40.00
N ASP A 224 9.13 27.03 38.85
CA ASP A 224 8.58 28.05 37.95
C ASP A 224 7.10 27.73 37.66
N ASN A 225 6.23 28.74 37.57
CA ASN A 225 4.77 28.62 37.33
C ASN A 225 4.38 28.04 35.95
N ILE A 226 5.28 27.29 35.31
CA ILE A 226 5.03 26.64 34.02
C ILE A 226 4.05 25.49 34.26
N THR A 227 2.82 25.65 33.79
CA THR A 227 1.82 24.59 33.79
C THR A 227 2.33 23.39 32.99
N GLU A 228 2.50 22.25 33.64
CA GLU A 228 2.93 20.97 33.03
C GLU A 228 1.99 20.43 31.93
N GLY A 229 0.94 21.16 31.57
CA GLY A 229 -0.07 20.81 30.58
C GLY A 229 0.11 21.40 29.18
N GLU A 230 1.06 22.31 28.95
CA GLU A 230 1.29 22.84 27.60
C GLU A 230 2.19 21.91 26.77
N ASP A 231 1.60 21.36 25.71
CA ASP A 231 2.32 20.50 24.77
C ASP A 231 3.48 21.26 24.13
N LEU A 232 4.71 20.81 24.38
CA LEU A 232 5.90 21.38 23.76
C LEU A 232 5.84 21.24 22.22
N VAL A 233 5.74 22.38 21.52
CA VAL A 233 5.78 22.51 20.06
C VAL A 233 7.14 23.07 19.67
N GLY A 234 7.82 22.44 18.71
CA GLY A 234 9.15 22.89 18.29
C GLY A 234 10.02 21.82 17.64
N GLU A 235 11.16 22.27 17.12
CA GLU A 235 12.19 21.41 16.54
C GLU A 235 12.79 20.46 17.59
N VAL A 236 13.24 19.29 17.13
CA VAL A 236 13.80 18.25 17.99
C VAL A 236 15.22 17.92 17.56
N MET A 237 16.12 17.77 18.53
CA MET A 237 17.49 17.30 18.32
C MET A 237 17.50 15.80 17.95
N THR A 238 17.22 15.48 16.68
CA THR A 238 17.10 14.11 16.16
C THR A 238 18.36 13.25 16.33
N LYS A 239 19.54 13.87 16.46
CA LYS A 239 20.79 13.17 16.78
C LYS A 239 20.79 12.53 18.17
N LYS A 240 20.06 13.11 19.14
CA LYS A 240 19.93 12.57 20.51
C LYS A 240 18.88 11.47 20.62
N ILE A 241 18.05 11.30 19.59
CA ILE A 241 17.04 10.25 19.54
C ILE A 241 17.72 8.94 19.11
N LYS A 242 17.71 7.97 20.02
CA LYS A 242 18.03 6.57 19.74
C LYS A 242 16.73 5.79 19.53
N ILE A 243 16.71 4.91 18.53
CA ILE A 243 15.60 4.00 18.23
C ILE A 243 16.15 2.61 17.90
N GLN A 244 15.35 1.56 18.07
CA GLN A 244 15.73 0.18 17.72
C GLN A 244 15.83 -0.02 16.19
N THR A 245 14.90 0.56 15.44
CA THR A 245 14.89 0.42 13.97
C THR A 245 16.09 1.09 13.32
N LYS A 246 16.78 0.35 12.45
CA LYS A 246 17.92 0.84 11.68
C LYS A 246 17.42 1.47 10.38
N LEU A 247 17.58 2.79 10.26
CA LEU A 247 17.23 3.54 9.07
C LEU A 247 18.36 3.47 8.04
N LYS A 248 18.03 3.10 6.80
CA LYS A 248 18.99 2.87 5.70
C LYS A 248 18.59 3.66 4.46
N ASN A 249 19.58 4.03 3.65
CA ASN A 249 19.35 4.66 2.33
C ASN A 249 19.27 3.64 1.20
N PHE A 250 19.68 2.40 1.44
CA PHE A 250 19.72 1.35 0.43
C PHE A 250 19.26 0.04 1.03
N VAL A 251 18.76 -0.83 0.16
CA VAL A 251 18.30 -2.16 0.56
C VAL A 251 19.50 -2.99 1.01
N PRO A 252 19.50 -3.52 2.25
CA PRO A 252 20.62 -4.26 2.81
C PRO A 252 20.73 -5.66 2.19
N MET A 253 21.54 -5.77 1.13
CA MET A 253 21.86 -7.04 0.49
C MET A 253 22.58 -7.99 1.46
N GLY A 254 22.27 -9.29 1.37
CA GLY A 254 22.94 -10.34 2.17
C GLY A 254 22.29 -10.69 3.51
N LYS A 255 21.22 -9.98 3.92
CA LYS A 255 20.40 -10.35 5.08
C LYS A 255 19.05 -10.89 4.63
N GLN A 256 18.57 -11.94 5.29
CA GLN A 256 17.23 -12.47 5.08
C GLN A 256 16.23 -11.94 6.12
N TYR A 257 14.97 -11.83 5.72
CA TYR A 257 13.88 -11.28 6.52
C TYR A 257 12.69 -12.20 6.55
N ASP A 258 12.08 -12.30 7.73
CA ASP A 258 10.88 -13.09 7.98
C ASP A 258 9.63 -12.33 7.55
N LEU A 259 9.71 -10.99 7.49
CA LEU A 259 8.69 -10.12 6.95
C LEU A 259 9.32 -9.01 6.11
N ILE A 260 8.87 -8.87 4.87
CA ILE A 260 9.21 -7.75 3.99
C ILE A 260 7.92 -6.99 3.68
N ILE A 261 7.88 -5.69 4.00
CA ILE A 261 6.78 -4.78 3.71
C ILE A 261 7.24 -3.84 2.59
N LEU A 262 6.57 -3.89 1.44
CA LEU A 262 6.81 -3.03 0.28
C LEU A 262 5.58 -2.14 0.06
N SER A 263 5.74 -0.82 0.17
CA SER A 263 4.64 0.15 -0.03
C SER A 263 5.01 1.18 -1.10
N HIS A 264 4.36 1.10 -2.27
CA HIS A 264 4.61 1.98 -3.42
C HIS A 264 6.08 1.94 -3.91
N GLN A 265 6.67 0.74 -3.97
CA GLN A 265 8.10 0.56 -4.27
C GLN A 265 8.38 -0.32 -5.49
N LEU A 266 7.38 -1.04 -6.02
CA LEU A 266 7.64 -1.94 -7.15
C LEU A 266 7.75 -1.20 -8.48
N LEU A 267 7.04 -0.07 -8.62
CA LEU A 267 7.04 0.75 -9.83
C LEU A 267 7.25 2.21 -9.44
N GLN A 268 8.34 2.81 -9.91
CA GLN A 268 8.69 4.21 -9.71
C GLN A 268 8.54 5.01 -11.01
N HIS A 269 8.66 4.34 -12.16
CA HIS A 269 8.55 4.93 -13.47
C HIS A 269 7.46 4.21 -14.27
N ASP A 270 6.37 4.91 -14.52
CA ASP A 270 5.21 4.39 -15.24
C ASP A 270 5.58 3.76 -16.60
N GLY A 271 6.45 4.41 -17.37
CA GLY A 271 6.96 3.91 -18.65
C GLY A 271 7.84 2.67 -18.59
N LYS A 272 8.27 2.22 -17.40
CA LYS A 272 9.05 1.00 -17.20
C LYS A 272 8.20 -0.20 -16.76
N PHE A 273 6.89 -0.05 -16.65
CA PHE A 273 6.00 -1.19 -16.46
C PHE A 273 6.02 -2.10 -17.71
N PRO A 274 6.06 -3.45 -17.57
CA PRO A 274 6.14 -4.23 -16.33
C PRO A 274 7.56 -4.55 -15.86
N ILE A 275 8.58 -4.18 -16.65
CA ILE A 275 9.98 -4.60 -16.46
C ILE A 275 10.52 -4.19 -15.08
N GLU A 276 10.25 -2.96 -14.62
CA GLU A 276 10.71 -2.49 -13.31
C GLU A 276 10.09 -3.29 -12.15
N VAL A 277 8.82 -3.70 -12.28
CA VAL A 277 8.13 -4.54 -11.30
C VAL A 277 8.80 -5.91 -11.20
N ASP A 278 9.12 -6.53 -12.34
CA ASP A 278 9.76 -7.84 -12.43
C ASP A 278 11.13 -7.84 -11.73
N HIS A 279 11.97 -6.84 -12.03
CA HIS A 279 13.29 -6.70 -11.43
C HIS A 279 13.21 -6.42 -9.92
N ASN A 280 12.33 -5.51 -9.51
CA ASN A 280 12.20 -5.13 -8.11
C ASN A 280 11.67 -6.29 -7.26
N ILE A 281 10.66 -7.04 -7.75
CA ILE A 281 10.14 -8.15 -6.97
C ILE A 281 11.15 -9.28 -6.82
N GLU A 282 11.91 -9.60 -7.88
CA GLU A 282 12.99 -10.58 -7.80
C GLU A 282 14.07 -10.18 -6.78
N LYS A 283 14.46 -8.90 -6.75
CA LYS A 283 15.40 -8.35 -5.77
C LYS A 283 14.94 -8.61 -4.33
N TYR A 284 13.66 -8.35 -4.02
CA TYR A 284 13.15 -8.55 -2.65
C TYR A 284 12.91 -10.01 -2.30
N LEU A 285 12.52 -10.84 -3.28
CA LEU A 285 12.38 -12.29 -3.09
C LEU A 285 13.70 -12.97 -2.70
N LYS A 286 14.85 -12.46 -3.15
CA LYS A 286 16.19 -12.92 -2.72
C LYS A 286 16.46 -12.69 -1.23
N LEU A 287 15.80 -11.70 -0.61
CA LEU A 287 15.95 -11.34 0.80
C LEU A 287 14.92 -12.04 1.69
N LEU A 288 14.01 -12.84 1.14
CA LEU A 288 12.92 -13.46 1.90
C LEU A 288 13.41 -14.76 2.57
N SER A 289 13.34 -14.86 3.90
CA SER A 289 13.69 -16.08 4.64
C SER A 289 12.77 -17.26 4.26
N PRO A 290 13.23 -18.53 4.36
CA PRO A 290 12.33 -19.68 4.40
C PRO A 290 11.25 -19.50 5.48
N GLY A 291 9.98 -19.74 5.14
CA GLY A 291 8.85 -19.45 6.03
C GLY A 291 8.45 -17.97 6.12
N GLY A 292 9.22 -17.07 5.50
CA GLY A 292 8.99 -15.63 5.54
C GLY A 292 7.84 -15.15 4.66
N TYR A 293 7.36 -13.95 4.97
CA TYR A 293 6.23 -13.28 4.33
C TYR A 293 6.68 -12.03 3.57
N ILE A 294 6.13 -11.83 2.38
CA ILE A 294 6.26 -10.58 1.63
C ILE A 294 4.88 -9.96 1.43
N VAL A 295 4.76 -8.70 1.84
CA VAL A 295 3.55 -7.89 1.75
C VAL A 295 3.82 -6.77 0.76
N VAL A 296 3.08 -6.74 -0.33
CA VAL A 296 3.13 -5.68 -1.34
C VAL A 296 1.85 -4.88 -1.26
N ILE A 297 1.97 -3.57 -1.11
CA ILE A 297 0.84 -2.63 -1.04
C ILE A 297 1.09 -1.51 -2.05
N GLU A 298 0.08 -1.27 -2.87
CA GLU A 298 0.04 -0.20 -3.85
C GLU A 298 -1.27 0.59 -3.71
N ARG A 299 -1.34 1.75 -4.33
CA ARG A 299 -2.59 2.53 -4.38
C ARG A 299 -3.71 1.72 -5.02
N GLY A 300 -4.94 1.95 -4.57
CA GLY A 300 -6.16 1.33 -5.11
C GLY A 300 -6.57 1.95 -6.46
N THR A 301 -5.65 1.98 -7.42
CA THR A 301 -5.82 2.48 -8.79
C THR A 301 -5.61 1.34 -9.78
N PRO A 302 -6.00 1.49 -11.05
CA PRO A 302 -5.70 0.48 -12.07
C PRO A 302 -4.22 0.16 -12.20
N LEU A 303 -3.35 1.19 -12.18
CA LEU A 303 -1.90 1.00 -12.22
C LEU A 303 -1.40 0.21 -11.00
N GLY A 304 -1.80 0.60 -9.79
CA GLY A 304 -1.41 -0.12 -8.58
C GLY A 304 -1.91 -1.56 -8.55
N PHE A 305 -3.13 -1.83 -9.05
CA PHE A 305 -3.65 -3.19 -9.21
C PHE A 305 -2.82 -4.02 -10.22
N GLU A 306 -2.49 -3.47 -11.39
CA GLU A 306 -1.68 -4.18 -12.38
C GLU A 306 -0.24 -4.41 -11.86
N THR A 307 0.35 -3.47 -11.11
CA THR A 307 1.66 -3.65 -10.44
C THR A 307 1.64 -4.83 -9.47
N VAL A 308 0.67 -4.86 -8.56
CA VAL A 308 0.50 -5.96 -7.59
C VAL A 308 0.24 -7.29 -8.29
N THR A 309 -0.60 -7.28 -9.32
CA THR A 309 -0.96 -8.50 -10.05
C THR A 309 0.19 -9.01 -10.91
N ARG A 310 1.02 -8.11 -11.46
CA ARG A 310 2.26 -8.48 -12.14
C ARG A 310 3.25 -9.14 -11.19
N ALA A 311 3.45 -8.57 -10.00
CA ALA A 311 4.27 -9.20 -8.96
C ALA A 311 3.76 -10.61 -8.62
N ARG A 312 2.43 -10.77 -8.44
CA ARG A 312 1.80 -12.08 -8.26
C ARG A 312 2.10 -13.03 -9.43
N GLN A 313 1.91 -12.58 -10.66
CA GLN A 313 2.16 -13.39 -11.85
C GLN A 313 3.61 -13.89 -11.89
N ILE A 314 4.57 -13.01 -11.60
CA ILE A 314 5.98 -13.36 -11.53
C ILE A 314 6.20 -14.44 -10.48
N MET A 315 5.72 -14.25 -9.24
CA MET A 315 5.91 -15.18 -8.12
C MET A 315 5.42 -16.61 -8.37
N ILE A 316 4.26 -16.77 -9.02
CA ILE A 316 3.57 -18.08 -9.09
C ILE A 316 3.32 -18.62 -10.50
N ARG A 317 3.58 -17.84 -11.56
CA ARG A 317 3.46 -18.25 -12.97
C ARG A 317 2.21 -19.06 -13.28
N PRO A 318 1.01 -18.49 -13.04
CA PRO A 318 -0.25 -19.23 -13.22
C PRO A 318 -0.41 -19.81 -14.63
N GLU A 319 0.19 -19.18 -15.65
CA GLU A 319 0.19 -19.64 -17.04
C GLU A 319 0.89 -21.00 -17.25
N ARG A 320 1.77 -21.43 -16.34
CA ARG A 320 2.48 -22.72 -16.42
C ARG A 320 1.74 -23.86 -15.72
N TYR A 321 0.64 -23.57 -15.04
CA TYR A 321 -0.07 -24.52 -14.16
C TYR A 321 -1.59 -24.42 -14.34
N LEU A 322 -2.06 -24.55 -15.59
CA LEU A 322 -3.48 -24.36 -15.94
C LEU A 322 -4.41 -25.41 -15.31
N ASP A 323 -3.88 -26.63 -15.15
CA ASP A 323 -4.59 -27.82 -14.68
C ASP A 323 -4.42 -28.08 -13.18
N GLU A 324 -3.75 -27.17 -12.45
CA GLU A 324 -3.61 -27.29 -11.00
C GLU A 324 -4.59 -26.36 -10.27
N TYR A 325 -5.29 -26.91 -9.29
CA TYR A 325 -6.34 -26.23 -8.54
C TYR A 325 -5.92 -25.93 -7.08
N GLY A 326 -6.72 -25.09 -6.41
CA GLY A 326 -6.41 -24.61 -5.07
C GLY A 326 -5.16 -23.72 -4.97
N LYS A 327 -4.46 -23.82 -3.84
CA LYS A 327 -3.29 -23.02 -3.47
C LYS A 327 -2.03 -23.87 -3.28
N ILE A 328 -1.73 -24.71 -4.25
CA ILE A 328 -0.51 -25.52 -4.23
C ILE A 328 0.72 -24.60 -4.39
N PRO A 329 1.74 -24.69 -3.51
CA PRO A 329 2.95 -23.89 -3.62
C PRO A 329 3.64 -24.05 -4.98
N ARG A 330 4.03 -22.94 -5.60
CA ARG A 330 4.62 -22.88 -6.94
C ARG A 330 6.14 -22.76 -6.90
N PRO A 331 6.88 -23.51 -7.71
CA PRO A 331 8.33 -23.38 -7.74
C PRO A 331 8.72 -22.00 -8.29
N TRP A 332 9.68 -21.37 -7.64
CA TRP A 332 10.32 -20.13 -8.04
C TRP A 332 11.75 -20.42 -8.52
N ILE A 333 12.14 -19.76 -9.61
CA ILE A 333 13.47 -19.88 -10.23
C ILE A 333 13.95 -18.46 -10.52
N ALA A 334 15.09 -18.07 -9.94
CA ALA A 334 15.71 -16.77 -10.20
C ALA A 334 16.07 -16.59 -11.69
N GLY A 335 15.99 -15.35 -12.20
CA GLY A 335 16.37 -15.02 -13.58
C GLY A 335 15.44 -15.51 -14.69
N ASN A 336 14.32 -16.17 -14.38
CA ASN A 336 13.34 -16.63 -15.36
C ASN A 336 12.40 -15.47 -15.77
N SER A 337 12.93 -14.34 -16.27
CA SER A 337 12.11 -13.22 -16.75
C SER A 337 11.13 -13.70 -17.83
N ILE A 338 9.93 -13.10 -17.90
CA ILE A 338 8.99 -13.38 -19.00
C ILE A 338 9.67 -12.93 -20.30
N LYS A 339 10.24 -13.88 -21.05
CA LYS A 339 10.54 -13.63 -22.47
C LYS A 339 9.20 -13.30 -23.11
N GLU A 340 9.08 -12.12 -23.72
CA GLU A 340 7.92 -11.83 -24.56
C GLU A 340 7.79 -12.98 -25.57
N PRO A 341 6.57 -13.48 -25.86
CA PRO A 341 6.41 -14.46 -26.91
C PRO A 341 6.79 -13.77 -28.21
N THR A 342 8.02 -14.00 -28.66
CA THR A 342 8.45 -13.66 -30.00
C THR A 342 7.57 -14.47 -30.93
N ILE A 343 6.83 -13.80 -31.80
CA ILE A 343 6.00 -14.44 -32.83
C ILE A 343 6.96 -15.04 -33.84
N LEU A 344 7.50 -16.22 -33.54
CA LEU A 344 8.18 -17.08 -34.49
C LEU A 344 7.75 -18.52 -34.18
N GLU A 345 6.84 -18.95 -35.04
CA GLU A 345 6.59 -20.33 -35.47
C GLU A 345 5.88 -21.28 -34.51
N GLU A 346 4.59 -21.47 -34.82
CA GLU A 346 3.87 -22.73 -34.73
C GLU A 346 4.69 -23.84 -35.43
N GLN A 347 5.55 -24.52 -34.68
CA GLN A 347 5.84 -25.93 -34.95
C GLN A 347 5.57 -26.69 -33.66
N ILE A 348 4.44 -27.38 -33.70
CA ILE A 348 4.01 -28.38 -32.75
C ILE A 348 5.04 -29.49 -32.82
N ASP A 349 5.87 -29.62 -31.79
CA ASP A 349 6.60 -30.86 -31.54
C ASP A 349 5.89 -31.59 -30.40
N GLU A 350 5.01 -32.51 -30.79
CA GLU A 350 4.09 -33.28 -29.95
C GLU A 350 4.81 -34.42 -29.16
N SER A 351 6.12 -34.31 -28.98
CA SER A 351 6.96 -35.40 -28.50
C SER A 351 7.79 -35.02 -27.27
N GLN A 352 7.15 -34.59 -26.18
CA GLN A 352 7.75 -34.65 -24.83
C GLN A 352 6.70 -34.51 -23.72
N SER A 353 5.91 -35.57 -23.53
CA SER A 353 5.15 -35.82 -22.31
C SER A 353 6.01 -36.62 -21.31
N ASN A 354 6.07 -36.12 -20.06
CA ASN A 354 6.67 -36.70 -18.83
C ASN A 354 8.18 -36.41 -18.56
N PRO A 355 8.67 -36.44 -17.30
CA PRO A 355 8.68 -35.29 -16.38
C PRO A 355 10.03 -35.11 -15.66
N THR A 356 10.88 -34.14 -16.04
CA THR A 356 12.17 -33.90 -15.35
C THR A 356 12.62 -32.42 -15.38
N LYS A 357 11.74 -31.48 -15.01
CA LYS A 357 12.12 -30.06 -14.81
C LYS A 357 11.72 -29.50 -13.43
N GLU A 358 11.50 -30.35 -12.42
CA GLU A 358 11.23 -29.90 -11.04
C GLU A 358 12.50 -29.83 -10.15
N ASP A 359 13.62 -30.42 -10.56
CA ASP A 359 14.85 -30.53 -9.74
C ASP A 359 15.72 -29.26 -9.66
N ASN A 360 15.35 -28.18 -10.35
CA ASN A 360 16.12 -26.93 -10.32
C ASN A 360 15.25 -25.72 -9.93
N SER A 361 14.44 -25.89 -8.88
CA SER A 361 13.71 -24.78 -8.25
C SER A 361 14.43 -24.30 -6.99
N ASP A 362 14.57 -22.97 -6.84
CA ASP A 362 15.27 -22.41 -5.68
C ASP A 362 14.46 -22.64 -4.39
N TYR A 363 13.15 -22.44 -4.48
CA TYR A 363 12.17 -22.63 -3.41
C TYR A 363 10.73 -22.54 -3.96
N HIS A 364 9.74 -22.74 -3.10
CA HIS A 364 8.32 -22.66 -3.46
C HIS A 364 7.62 -21.44 -2.83
N LEU A 365 6.75 -20.78 -3.58
CA LEU A 365 5.96 -19.62 -3.17
C LEU A 365 4.46 -19.91 -3.16
N THR A 366 3.75 -19.33 -2.20
CA THR A 366 2.30 -19.46 -2.03
C THR A 366 1.69 -18.09 -1.82
N ILE A 367 0.56 -17.80 -2.50
CA ILE A 367 -0.20 -16.57 -2.28
C ILE A 367 -1.23 -16.80 -1.16
N LEU A 368 -1.07 -16.07 -0.07
CA LEU A 368 -2.00 -16.12 1.07
C LEU A 368 -3.21 -15.22 0.80
N ALA A 369 -2.98 -14.00 0.31
CA ALA A 369 -4.03 -13.01 0.08
C ALA A 369 -3.67 -12.07 -1.09
N PRO A 370 -4.65 -11.39 -1.72
CA PRO A 370 -6.10 -11.47 -1.51
C PRO A 370 -6.76 -12.64 -2.24
N CYS A 371 -6.13 -13.19 -3.27
CA CYS A 371 -6.72 -14.23 -4.12
C CYS A 371 -6.87 -15.56 -3.34
N PRO A 372 -8.03 -16.24 -3.42
CA PRO A 372 -8.23 -17.57 -2.84
C PRO A 372 -7.75 -18.73 -3.74
N HIS A 373 -7.00 -18.43 -4.79
CA HIS A 373 -6.54 -19.38 -5.79
C HIS A 373 -5.15 -19.01 -6.32
N HIS A 374 -4.45 -19.98 -6.90
CA HIS A 374 -3.21 -19.76 -7.66
C HIS A 374 -3.40 -19.66 -9.18
N ARG A 375 -4.64 -19.72 -9.68
CA ARG A 375 -4.94 -19.54 -11.12
C ARG A 375 -4.67 -18.11 -11.62
N ALA A 376 -4.74 -17.89 -12.93
CA ALA A 376 -4.64 -16.56 -13.53
C ALA A 376 -5.68 -15.61 -12.93
N CYS A 377 -5.31 -14.36 -12.69
CA CYS A 377 -6.23 -13.37 -12.13
C CYS A 377 -7.26 -12.98 -13.20
N PRO A 378 -8.57 -13.17 -12.98
CA PRO A 378 -9.59 -12.89 -13.99
C PRO A 378 -9.77 -11.40 -14.31
N LEU A 379 -9.21 -10.51 -13.48
CA LEU A 379 -9.29 -9.05 -13.65
C LEU A 379 -8.02 -8.42 -14.25
N GLN A 380 -6.95 -9.20 -14.43
CA GLN A 380 -5.66 -8.67 -14.92
C GLN A 380 -5.74 -8.35 -16.42
N THR A 381 -5.25 -7.18 -16.83
CA THR A 381 -5.16 -6.79 -18.25
C THR A 381 -3.76 -6.90 -18.82
N ASN A 382 -2.72 -6.93 -17.97
CA ASN A 382 -1.29 -6.80 -18.33
C ASN A 382 -0.90 -5.45 -18.94
N ASN A 383 -1.83 -4.51 -19.07
CA ASN A 383 -1.54 -3.18 -19.60
C ASN A 383 -2.41 -2.13 -18.91
N PRO A 384 -1.83 -1.30 -18.02
CA PRO A 384 -2.54 -0.25 -17.32
C PRO A 384 -3.20 0.79 -18.24
N ASN A 385 -2.68 1.00 -19.46
CA ASN A 385 -3.22 1.99 -20.39
C ASN A 385 -4.60 1.60 -20.93
N TYR A 386 -4.98 0.31 -20.83
CA TYR A 386 -6.32 -0.11 -21.23
C TYR A 386 -7.42 0.56 -20.42
N TYR A 387 -7.17 0.92 -19.16
CA TYR A 387 -8.15 1.60 -18.31
C TYR A 387 -8.39 3.06 -18.71
N GLU A 388 -7.49 3.68 -19.48
CA GLU A 388 -7.63 5.05 -19.98
C GLU A 388 -8.51 5.15 -21.21
N LEU A 389 -8.64 4.04 -21.95
CA LEU A 389 -9.53 3.94 -23.10
C LEU A 389 -10.99 4.13 -22.68
N LYS A 390 -11.83 4.66 -23.58
CA LYS A 390 -13.24 4.94 -23.31
C LYS A 390 -14.00 3.68 -22.86
N GLU A 391 -13.75 2.57 -23.53
CA GLU A 391 -14.27 1.24 -23.23
C GLU A 391 -13.66 0.66 -21.95
N GLY A 392 -12.42 1.04 -21.66
CA GLY A 392 -11.62 0.62 -20.52
C GLY A 392 -12.10 1.12 -19.17
N LYS A 393 -12.78 2.28 -19.14
CA LYS A 393 -13.33 2.86 -17.91
C LYS A 393 -14.34 1.96 -17.18
N LYS A 394 -14.89 0.95 -17.87
CA LYS A 394 -15.81 -0.05 -17.29
C LYS A 394 -15.10 -1.29 -16.74
N LEU A 395 -13.81 -1.44 -17.00
CA LEU A 395 -13.03 -2.56 -16.48
C LEU A 395 -12.97 -2.49 -14.96
N LYS A 396 -13.21 -3.64 -14.33
CA LYS A 396 -13.06 -3.80 -12.88
C LYS A 396 -11.62 -4.18 -12.57
N PHE A 397 -11.12 -3.67 -11.45
CA PHE A 397 -9.83 -4.06 -10.89
C PHE A 397 -10.01 -4.41 -9.41
N CYS A 398 -9.15 -5.27 -8.88
CA CYS A 398 -9.23 -5.64 -7.46
C CYS A 398 -8.59 -4.55 -6.60
N SER A 399 -9.39 -3.94 -5.74
CA SER A 399 -8.94 -2.95 -4.75
C SER A 399 -9.73 -3.17 -3.46
N PHE A 400 -9.24 -2.61 -2.35
CA PHE A 400 -9.87 -2.67 -1.03
C PHE A 400 -9.96 -1.27 -0.44
N GLU A 401 -10.73 -1.14 0.64
CA GLU A 401 -10.91 0.15 1.29
C GLU A 401 -10.91 0.05 2.81
N LYS A 402 -10.46 1.12 3.46
CA LYS A 402 -10.45 1.20 4.91
C LYS A 402 -10.69 2.63 5.40
N ALA A 403 -11.60 2.77 6.36
CA ALA A 403 -11.83 4.05 7.04
C ALA A 403 -10.82 4.27 8.17
N ILE A 404 -10.19 5.43 8.19
CA ILE A 404 -9.26 5.88 9.23
C ILE A 404 -9.65 7.26 9.74
N LYS A 405 -9.66 7.46 11.06
CA LYS A 405 -9.90 8.74 11.70
C LYS A 405 -8.75 9.69 11.41
N ARG A 406 -9.07 10.93 11.04
CA ARG A 406 -8.08 11.98 10.75
C ARG A 406 -7.55 12.57 12.07
N PRO A 407 -6.23 12.51 12.32
CA PRO A 407 -5.60 13.24 13.40
C PRO A 407 -5.55 14.75 13.11
N LYS A 408 -5.18 15.55 14.12
CA LYS A 408 -5.14 17.02 14.04
C LYS A 408 -4.37 17.54 12.81
N PHE A 409 -3.15 17.07 12.59
CA PHE A 409 -2.33 17.53 11.45
C PHE A 409 -3.00 17.30 10.09
N SER A 410 -3.66 16.14 9.92
CA SER A 410 -4.35 15.78 8.67
C SER A 410 -5.66 16.56 8.53
N LEU A 411 -6.37 16.75 9.65
CA LEU A 411 -7.54 17.61 9.71
C LEU A 411 -7.17 19.05 9.36
N GLU A 412 -6.12 19.65 9.91
CA GLU A 412 -5.73 21.05 9.66
C GLU A 412 -5.18 21.27 8.25
N LEU A 413 -4.45 20.29 7.71
CA LEU A 413 -4.08 20.30 6.32
C LEU A 413 -5.33 20.35 5.44
N LYS A 414 -6.35 19.53 5.75
CA LYS A 414 -7.59 19.36 4.95
C LYS A 414 -8.76 20.30 5.34
N LYS A 415 -8.71 20.98 6.49
CA LYS A 415 -9.72 21.90 7.03
C LYS A 415 -9.34 23.33 6.68
N GLY A 416 -10.30 24.07 6.18
CA GLY A 416 -10.29 25.52 6.25
C GLY A 416 -10.91 26.20 5.05
N LYS A 417 -11.40 27.43 5.29
CA LYS A 417 -11.66 28.46 4.28
C LYS A 417 -10.49 28.68 3.30
N LEU A 418 -9.28 28.22 3.64
CA LEU A 418 -8.04 28.37 2.86
C LEU A 418 -7.68 27.16 1.96
N LEU A 419 -8.21 25.96 2.20
CA LEU A 419 -8.36 24.93 1.15
C LEU A 419 -9.72 25.00 0.45
N ALA A 420 -10.65 25.75 1.04
CA ALA A 420 -11.80 26.34 0.37
C ALA A 420 -11.50 27.75 -0.18
N ASN A 421 -10.22 28.10 -0.37
CA ASN A 421 -9.91 28.88 -1.56
C ASN A 421 -10.41 27.97 -2.69
N LYS A 422 -11.30 28.47 -3.55
CA LYS A 422 -11.50 27.82 -4.85
C LYS A 422 -10.08 27.56 -5.34
N TRP A 423 -9.70 26.28 -5.50
CA TRP A 423 -8.39 25.96 -6.08
C TRP A 423 -8.38 26.73 -7.39
N ASP A 424 -7.58 27.80 -7.48
CA ASP A 424 -7.88 28.95 -8.35
C ASP A 424 -8.48 28.48 -9.68
N GLU A 425 -9.75 28.83 -9.93
CA GLU A 425 -10.46 28.37 -11.13
C GLU A 425 -9.77 28.84 -12.43
N GLU A 426 -8.83 29.79 -12.29
CA GLU A 426 -8.04 30.48 -13.29
C GLU A 426 -6.57 30.01 -13.38
N ASP A 427 -6.13 29.04 -12.55
CA ASP A 427 -4.77 28.51 -12.62
C ASP A 427 -4.59 27.72 -13.94
N PRO A 428 -3.74 28.21 -14.88
CA PRO A 428 -3.63 27.64 -16.22
C PRO A 428 -2.98 26.25 -16.25
N GLU A 429 -2.37 25.79 -15.14
CA GLU A 429 -1.87 24.42 -15.00
C GLU A 429 -2.98 23.39 -14.67
N ILE A 430 -4.23 23.82 -14.47
CA ILE A 430 -5.33 22.94 -14.07
C ILE A 430 -6.04 22.32 -15.29
N ALA A 431 -5.61 21.13 -15.69
CA ALA A 431 -6.19 20.40 -16.81
C ALA A 431 -7.62 19.84 -16.57
N ASN A 432 -8.05 19.59 -15.32
CA ASN A 432 -9.33 18.93 -15.01
C ASN A 432 -10.08 19.47 -13.77
N LYS A 433 -10.84 20.55 -13.95
CA LYS A 433 -11.58 21.27 -12.88
C LYS A 433 -12.49 20.38 -12.00
N ARG A 434 -13.23 19.43 -12.59
CA ARG A 434 -14.16 18.53 -11.83
C ARG A 434 -13.47 17.49 -10.95
N GLN A 435 -12.27 17.04 -11.30
CA GLN A 435 -11.55 16.05 -10.51
C GLN A 435 -10.87 16.69 -9.29
N ASN A 436 -10.41 17.94 -9.42
CA ASN A 436 -9.80 18.69 -8.32
C ASN A 436 -10.80 19.08 -7.23
N MET A 437 -12.06 19.36 -7.59
CA MET A 437 -13.13 19.56 -6.60
C MET A 437 -13.35 18.35 -5.68
N LYS A 438 -12.99 17.13 -6.10
CA LYS A 438 -13.07 15.92 -5.24
C LYS A 438 -11.89 15.80 -4.27
N LEU A 439 -10.75 16.42 -4.59
CA LEU A 439 -9.57 16.45 -3.72
C LEU A 439 -9.69 17.54 -2.64
N ALA A 440 -10.40 18.62 -2.93
CA ALA A 440 -10.71 19.65 -1.96
C ALA A 440 -11.57 19.07 -0.83
N GLY A 441 -11.12 19.22 0.42
CA GLY A 441 -11.96 18.93 1.58
C GLY A 441 -13.22 19.79 1.51
N SER A 442 -14.39 19.21 1.82
CA SER A 442 -15.68 19.93 1.69
C SER A 442 -15.79 21.21 2.55
N GLY A 443 -14.84 21.43 3.48
CA GLY A 443 -14.79 22.62 4.34
C GLY A 443 -16.00 22.78 5.27
N ARG A 444 -16.98 21.87 5.23
CA ARG A 444 -18.22 21.96 5.99
C ARG A 444 -17.89 21.84 7.48
N ARG A 445 -18.46 22.76 8.28
CA ARG A 445 -18.58 22.60 9.72
C ARG A 445 -19.29 21.26 9.96
N ASN A 446 -18.67 20.34 10.70
CA ASN A 446 -19.11 18.95 10.91
C ASN A 446 -18.97 17.99 9.70
N GLY A 447 -18.06 18.26 8.76
CA GLY A 447 -17.67 17.26 7.76
C GLY A 447 -17.02 16.02 8.39
N ASN A 448 -17.00 14.90 7.66
CA ASN A 448 -16.44 13.63 8.14
C ASN A 448 -15.02 13.82 8.71
N ASP A 449 -14.82 13.33 9.93
CA ASP A 449 -13.55 13.34 10.66
C ASP A 449 -12.67 12.13 10.32
N TYR A 450 -13.01 11.41 9.25
CA TYR A 450 -12.29 10.24 8.76
C TYR A 450 -11.97 10.36 7.27
N GLU A 451 -11.07 9.51 6.81
CA GLU A 451 -10.68 9.33 5.42
C GLU A 451 -10.90 7.88 4.99
N LEU A 452 -11.30 7.70 3.73
CA LEU A 452 -11.42 6.39 3.12
C LEU A 452 -10.17 6.12 2.27
N ILE A 453 -9.37 5.18 2.73
CA ILE A 453 -8.15 4.72 2.07
C ILE A 453 -8.55 3.69 1.03
N HIS A 454 -7.99 3.79 -0.19
CA HIS A 454 -8.11 2.77 -1.23
C HIS A 454 -6.74 2.20 -1.58
N TYR A 455 -6.61 0.88 -1.56
CA TYR A 455 -5.33 0.18 -1.75
C TYR A 455 -5.54 -1.15 -2.48
N SER A 456 -4.49 -1.61 -3.15
CA SER A 456 -4.38 -2.95 -3.73
C SER A 456 -3.20 -3.63 -3.04
N TYR A 457 -3.32 -4.92 -2.74
CA TYR A 457 -2.28 -5.61 -1.99
C TYR A 457 -2.09 -7.05 -2.44
N LEU A 458 -0.94 -7.63 -2.09
CA LEU A 458 -0.58 -9.03 -2.26
C LEU A 458 0.20 -9.48 -1.03
N VAL A 459 -0.12 -10.67 -0.53
CA VAL A 459 0.65 -11.33 0.53
C VAL A 459 1.06 -12.70 0.02
N ALA A 460 2.37 -12.95 0.02
CA ALA A 460 2.95 -14.24 -0.35
C ALA A 460 3.84 -14.78 0.77
N LYS A 461 3.95 -16.10 0.83
CA LYS A 461 4.78 -16.85 1.78
C LYS A 461 5.78 -17.71 1.03
N ARG A 462 7.03 -17.70 1.49
CA ARG A 462 8.06 -18.65 1.04
C ARG A 462 7.95 -19.94 1.86
N SER A 463 7.89 -21.07 1.17
CA SER A 463 7.93 -22.39 1.81
C SER A 463 9.36 -22.72 2.23
N PHE A 464 9.50 -23.59 3.23
CA PHE A 464 10.78 -24.24 3.50
C PHE A 464 11.18 -25.14 2.32
N ASN A 465 12.48 -25.39 2.17
CA ASN A 465 13.02 -26.20 1.07
C ASN A 465 13.59 -27.54 1.58
N ASP A 466 13.09 -28.02 2.71
CA ASP A 466 13.42 -29.34 3.25
C ASP A 466 12.68 -30.45 2.50
N LYS A 467 13.23 -31.67 2.58
CA LYS A 467 12.69 -32.85 1.87
C LYS A 467 11.24 -33.16 2.26
N GLU A 468 10.85 -32.90 3.50
CA GLU A 468 9.49 -33.17 3.99
C GLU A 468 8.49 -32.19 3.38
N THR A 469 8.82 -30.89 3.37
CA THR A 469 8.00 -29.86 2.73
C THR A 469 7.83 -30.11 1.24
N ILE A 470 8.91 -30.46 0.53
CA ILE A 470 8.85 -30.80 -0.91
C ILE A 470 7.97 -32.02 -1.13
N ARG A 471 8.11 -33.07 -0.31
CA ARG A 471 7.25 -34.26 -0.37
C ARG A 471 5.77 -33.90 -0.19
N LYS A 472 5.43 -33.07 0.80
CA LYS A 472 4.05 -32.58 1.02
C LYS A 472 3.51 -31.82 -0.19
N ILE A 473 4.33 -30.99 -0.83
CA ILE A 473 3.95 -30.26 -2.05
C ILE A 473 3.64 -31.22 -3.20
N ASN A 474 4.48 -32.23 -3.41
CA ASN A 474 4.27 -33.22 -4.47
C ASN A 474 3.05 -34.12 -4.17
N GLU A 475 2.80 -34.45 -2.91
CA GLU A 475 1.58 -35.12 -2.47
C GLU A 475 0.32 -34.27 -2.74
N MET A 476 0.38 -32.95 -2.53
CA MET A 476 -0.74 -32.06 -2.89
C MET A 476 -0.99 -32.05 -4.42
N ARG A 477 0.08 -31.97 -5.23
CA ARG A 477 -0.03 -32.00 -6.72
C ARG A 477 -0.61 -33.31 -7.24
N THR A 478 -0.17 -34.44 -6.70
CA THR A 478 -0.67 -35.77 -7.11
C THR A 478 -2.13 -35.98 -6.72
N LYS A 479 -2.53 -35.55 -5.51
CA LYS A 479 -3.94 -35.55 -5.07
C LYS A 479 -4.82 -34.68 -5.96
N ASP A 480 -4.34 -33.49 -6.35
CA ASP A 480 -5.10 -32.58 -7.21
C ASP A 480 -5.35 -33.16 -8.61
N ARG A 481 -4.35 -33.84 -9.19
CA ARG A 481 -4.48 -34.52 -10.49
C ARG A 481 -5.42 -35.73 -10.47
N THR A 482 -5.56 -36.39 -9.32
CA THR A 482 -6.37 -37.61 -9.17
C THR A 482 -7.79 -37.34 -8.68
N ALA A 483 -7.99 -36.27 -7.90
CA ALA A 483 -9.32 -35.83 -7.51
C ALA A 483 -10.06 -35.28 -8.74
N GLU A 484 -11.25 -35.81 -9.04
CA GLU A 484 -12.18 -35.12 -9.93
C GLU A 484 -12.44 -33.74 -9.31
N ASN A 485 -11.87 -32.71 -9.92
CA ASN A 485 -11.82 -31.32 -9.50
C ASN A 485 -13.22 -30.67 -9.32
N LYS A 486 -14.02 -31.20 -8.39
CA LYS A 486 -15.34 -30.70 -8.00
C LYS A 486 -15.19 -29.61 -6.95
N ASN A 487 -14.17 -29.72 -6.09
CA ASN A 487 -13.92 -28.81 -4.98
C ASN A 487 -13.44 -27.42 -5.41
N TYR A 488 -13.04 -27.19 -6.67
CA TYR A 488 -12.61 -25.87 -7.15
C TYR A 488 -13.39 -25.39 -8.37
N GLN A 489 -14.62 -25.89 -8.52
CA GLN A 489 -15.55 -25.37 -9.53
C GLN A 489 -16.21 -24.07 -9.06
N VAL A 490 -16.87 -23.41 -10.01
CA VAL A 490 -17.62 -22.18 -9.72
C VAL A 490 -18.65 -22.45 -8.63
N GLY A 491 -18.63 -21.63 -7.58
CA GLY A 491 -19.52 -21.77 -6.44
C GLY A 491 -19.01 -22.67 -5.31
N SER A 492 -17.78 -23.16 -5.38
CA SER A 492 -17.19 -23.96 -4.29
C SER A 492 -16.53 -23.09 -3.22
N LEU A 493 -16.39 -23.66 -2.00
CA LEU A 493 -15.62 -23.10 -0.89
C LEU A 493 -14.16 -23.61 -0.86
N GLY A 494 -13.79 -24.56 -1.72
CA GLY A 494 -12.43 -25.09 -1.86
C GLY A 494 -12.17 -26.23 -0.91
N ASP A 495 -11.09 -26.12 -0.15
CA ASP A 495 -10.79 -27.04 0.96
C ASP A 495 -11.58 -26.71 2.24
N ASN A 496 -12.52 -25.77 2.14
CA ASN A 496 -13.32 -25.23 3.24
C ASN A 496 -12.50 -24.56 4.35
N THR A 497 -11.29 -24.12 4.04
CA THR A 497 -10.46 -23.29 4.92
C THR A 497 -10.50 -21.82 4.49
N PRO A 498 -10.20 -20.86 5.40
CA PRO A 498 -10.13 -19.45 5.06
C PRO A 498 -9.19 -19.13 3.88
N ASN A 499 -8.17 -19.97 3.65
CA ASN A 499 -7.23 -19.76 2.56
C ASN A 499 -7.87 -19.93 1.18
N THR A 500 -8.91 -20.75 1.03
CA THR A 500 -9.62 -20.95 -0.25
C THR A 500 -11.02 -20.35 -0.28
N TRP A 501 -11.51 -19.78 0.82
CA TRP A 501 -12.80 -19.11 0.83
C TRP A 501 -12.85 -17.94 -0.16
N PRO A 502 -13.93 -17.81 -0.96
CA PRO A 502 -14.10 -16.70 -1.89
C PRO A 502 -13.96 -15.34 -1.20
N ARG A 503 -13.20 -14.42 -1.81
CA ARG A 503 -13.02 -13.07 -1.26
C ARG A 503 -14.03 -12.11 -1.88
N ILE A 504 -14.74 -11.34 -1.06
CA ILE A 504 -15.71 -10.34 -1.50
C ILE A 504 -14.97 -9.15 -2.11
N ILE A 505 -15.19 -8.89 -3.41
CA ILE A 505 -14.47 -7.84 -4.16
C ILE A 505 -15.22 -6.51 -4.27
N ASN A 506 -16.55 -6.50 -4.07
CA ASN A 506 -17.39 -5.30 -4.06
C ASN A 506 -18.27 -5.26 -2.81
N HIS A 507 -18.76 -4.08 -2.43
CA HIS A 507 -19.75 -4.01 -1.35
C HIS A 507 -20.98 -4.88 -1.69
N PRO A 508 -21.49 -5.67 -0.74
CA PRO A 508 -22.69 -6.46 -0.95
C PRO A 508 -23.85 -5.61 -1.45
N ALA A 509 -24.43 -5.97 -2.60
CA ALA A 509 -25.58 -5.27 -3.15
C ALA A 509 -26.84 -5.73 -2.41
N LYS A 510 -27.41 -4.85 -1.60
CA LYS A 510 -28.59 -5.11 -0.77
C LYS A 510 -29.85 -4.89 -1.59
N LYS A 511 -30.58 -5.95 -1.91
CA LYS A 511 -31.88 -5.90 -2.61
C LYS A 511 -33.01 -6.31 -1.66
N LYS A 512 -34.26 -6.04 -2.05
CA LYS A 512 -35.43 -6.46 -1.27
C LYS A 512 -35.46 -8.00 -1.23
N GLY A 513 -35.30 -8.56 -0.04
CA GLY A 513 -35.37 -10.01 0.20
C GLY A 513 -34.15 -10.84 -0.18
N HIS A 514 -33.10 -10.28 -0.79
CA HIS A 514 -31.86 -11.01 -1.10
C HIS A 514 -30.62 -10.09 -1.12
N ILE A 515 -29.46 -10.67 -0.86
CA ILE A 515 -28.14 -10.01 -0.95
C ILE A 515 -27.38 -10.62 -2.13
N ILE A 516 -26.67 -9.79 -2.88
CA ILE A 516 -25.78 -10.23 -3.95
C ILE A 516 -24.34 -9.92 -3.56
N LEU A 517 -23.49 -10.94 -3.57
CA LEU A 517 -22.06 -10.84 -3.37
C LEU A 517 -21.35 -11.03 -4.72
N ASP A 518 -20.49 -10.08 -5.08
CA ASP A 518 -19.48 -10.29 -6.12
C ASP A 518 -18.20 -10.79 -5.42
N VAL A 519 -17.77 -12.01 -5.74
CA VAL A 519 -16.62 -12.67 -5.11
C VAL A 519 -15.58 -13.09 -6.12
N CYS A 520 -14.30 -13.04 -5.72
CA CYS A 520 -13.24 -13.77 -6.40
C CYS A 520 -13.26 -15.20 -5.87
N GLY A 521 -13.68 -16.15 -6.71
CA GLY A 521 -13.84 -17.56 -6.31
C GLY A 521 -12.54 -18.34 -6.39
N ASN A 522 -12.46 -19.43 -5.63
CA ASN A 522 -11.35 -20.40 -5.72
C ASN A 522 -11.19 -21.03 -7.14
N SER A 523 -12.24 -20.97 -7.95
CA SER A 523 -12.28 -21.42 -9.34
C SER A 523 -11.37 -20.61 -10.28
N GLY A 524 -10.85 -19.46 -9.82
CA GLY A 524 -10.10 -18.49 -10.62
C GLY A 524 -10.99 -17.60 -11.47
N LYS A 525 -12.30 -17.56 -11.20
CA LYS A 525 -13.27 -16.70 -11.87
C LYS A 525 -13.89 -15.72 -10.88
N ILE A 526 -14.40 -14.60 -11.40
CA ILE A 526 -15.30 -13.76 -10.63
C ILE A 526 -16.67 -14.40 -10.66
N GLU A 527 -17.29 -14.52 -9.49
CA GLU A 527 -18.57 -15.17 -9.29
C GLU A 527 -19.56 -14.22 -8.64
N LYS A 528 -20.84 -14.43 -8.93
CA LYS A 528 -21.96 -13.71 -8.34
C LYS A 528 -22.78 -14.68 -7.53
N TRP A 529 -22.82 -14.46 -6.22
CA TRP A 529 -23.52 -15.30 -5.26
C TRP A 529 -24.76 -14.56 -4.74
N ILE A 530 -25.92 -15.19 -4.86
CA ILE A 530 -27.21 -14.61 -4.47
C ILE A 530 -27.75 -15.36 -3.25
N ILE A 531 -27.97 -14.61 -2.18
CA ILE A 531 -28.37 -15.12 -0.86
C ILE A 531 -29.75 -14.53 -0.53
N PRO A 532 -30.85 -15.24 -0.86
CA PRO A 532 -32.19 -14.80 -0.49
C PRO A 532 -32.48 -15.11 0.98
N LYS A 533 -33.35 -14.30 1.60
CA LYS A 533 -33.81 -14.50 2.99
C LYS A 533 -34.50 -15.86 3.18
N SER A 534 -35.12 -16.40 2.12
CA SER A 534 -35.76 -17.72 2.12
C SER A 534 -34.79 -18.89 2.08
N PHE A 535 -33.51 -18.67 1.73
CA PHE A 535 -32.50 -19.72 1.74
C PHE A 535 -32.05 -20.03 3.17
N SER A 536 -31.61 -19.01 3.90
CA SER A 536 -31.32 -19.11 5.34
C SER A 536 -31.38 -17.72 5.95
N LYS A 537 -32.08 -17.58 7.08
CA LYS A 537 -32.20 -16.30 7.81
C LYS A 537 -30.85 -15.86 8.38
N GLU A 538 -30.04 -16.81 8.84
CA GLU A 538 -28.72 -16.57 9.43
C GLU A 538 -27.70 -16.18 8.37
N ILE A 539 -27.57 -16.97 7.30
CA ILE A 539 -26.66 -16.65 6.19
C ILE A 539 -27.06 -15.30 5.55
N TYR A 540 -28.37 -15.04 5.41
CA TYR A 540 -28.87 -13.74 4.94
C TYR A 540 -28.51 -12.59 5.88
N HIS A 541 -28.62 -12.79 7.21
CA HIS A 541 -28.21 -11.82 8.20
C HIS A 541 -26.71 -11.51 8.08
N ASP A 542 -25.88 -12.54 7.99
CA ASP A 542 -24.43 -12.42 7.87
C ASP A 542 -24.03 -11.74 6.56
N ALA A 543 -24.65 -12.12 5.44
CA ALA A 543 -24.45 -11.47 4.14
C ALA A 543 -24.80 -9.98 4.16
N LYS A 544 -25.79 -9.56 4.96
CA LYS A 544 -26.15 -8.15 5.14
C LYS A 544 -25.08 -7.37 5.91
N LYS A 545 -24.28 -8.06 6.73
CA LYS A 545 -23.17 -7.52 7.54
C LYS A 545 -21.80 -7.68 6.89
N ALA A 546 -21.68 -8.54 5.89
CA ALA A 546 -20.49 -8.68 5.06
C ALA A 546 -20.08 -7.35 4.40
N TYR A 547 -18.82 -7.23 4.03
CA TYR A 547 -18.26 -6.04 3.41
C TYR A 547 -17.15 -6.40 2.44
N LYS A 548 -16.75 -5.41 1.64
CA LYS A 548 -15.66 -5.54 0.70
C LYS A 548 -14.38 -5.93 1.43
N GLY A 549 -13.72 -6.99 0.98
CA GLY A 549 -12.49 -7.52 1.58
C GLY A 549 -12.68 -8.77 2.44
N ASP A 550 -13.88 -9.05 2.96
CA ASP A 550 -14.09 -10.26 3.77
C ASP A 550 -13.95 -11.55 2.95
N LEU A 551 -13.54 -12.62 3.62
CA LEU A 551 -13.62 -13.99 3.14
C LEU A 551 -15.03 -14.53 3.45
N TRP A 552 -15.64 -15.17 2.47
CA TRP A 552 -17.00 -15.69 2.58
C TRP A 552 -16.98 -17.22 2.69
N GLY A 553 -17.09 -17.74 3.92
CA GLY A 553 -17.07 -19.18 4.21
C GLY A 553 -18.42 -19.87 4.25
N LEU A 554 -19.52 -19.16 3.95
CA LEU A 554 -20.88 -19.69 4.01
C LEU A 554 -21.45 -20.01 2.62
N ASP A 555 -22.51 -20.80 2.56
CA ASP A 555 -23.14 -21.18 1.30
C ASP A 555 -24.03 -20.06 0.69
N ALA A 556 -24.44 -20.22 -0.59
CA ALA A 556 -25.39 -19.36 -1.27
C ALA A 556 -26.31 -20.16 -2.22
N LYS A 557 -27.57 -19.76 -2.32
CA LYS A 557 -28.58 -20.46 -3.15
C LYS A 557 -28.23 -20.49 -4.64
N THR A 558 -27.74 -19.37 -5.16
CA THR A 558 -27.42 -19.24 -6.58
C THR A 558 -26.01 -18.72 -6.74
N LYS A 559 -25.17 -19.45 -7.48
CA LYS A 559 -23.76 -19.16 -7.68
C LYS A 559 -23.49 -19.20 -9.18
N LEU A 560 -23.16 -18.05 -9.75
CA LEU A 560 -23.01 -17.90 -11.19
C LEU A 560 -21.64 -17.33 -11.51
N PRO A 561 -20.96 -17.77 -12.58
CA PRO A 561 -19.79 -17.06 -13.06
C PRO A 561 -20.25 -15.69 -13.59
N SER A 562 -19.57 -14.63 -13.17
CA SER A 562 -19.78 -13.31 -13.75
C SER A 562 -19.18 -13.29 -15.16
N LEU A 563 -19.89 -12.72 -16.13
CA LEU A 563 -19.47 -12.59 -17.55
C LEU A 563 -18.30 -11.61 -17.78
N ALA A 564 -17.44 -11.42 -16.78
CA ALA A 564 -16.35 -10.45 -16.79
C ALA A 564 -15.11 -10.93 -17.57
N LYS A 565 -15.27 -11.68 -18.67
CA LYS A 565 -14.11 -12.05 -19.50
C LYS A 565 -13.67 -10.80 -20.27
N ILE A 566 -12.52 -10.25 -19.88
CA ILE A 566 -11.92 -9.09 -20.52
C ILE A 566 -11.55 -9.47 -21.96
N ASN A 567 -12.08 -8.75 -22.94
CA ASN A 567 -11.70 -8.95 -24.34
C ASN A 567 -10.35 -8.27 -24.60
N ILE A 568 -9.26 -8.95 -24.23
CA ILE A 568 -7.88 -8.43 -24.35
C ILE A 568 -7.55 -8.09 -25.80
N GLU A 569 -8.02 -8.85 -26.78
CA GLU A 569 -7.75 -8.60 -28.20
C GLU A 569 -8.37 -7.30 -28.71
N LEU A 570 -9.60 -7.00 -28.29
CA LEU A 570 -10.24 -5.72 -28.59
C LEU A 570 -9.41 -4.56 -28.05
N PHE A 571 -8.97 -4.64 -26.78
CA PHE A 571 -8.16 -3.59 -26.17
C PHE A 571 -6.78 -3.45 -26.82
N LYS A 572 -6.13 -4.56 -27.22
CA LYS A 572 -4.90 -4.52 -28.03
C LYS A 572 -5.09 -3.75 -29.34
N LYS A 573 -6.20 -4.00 -30.05
CA LYS A 573 -6.53 -3.29 -31.30
C LYS A 573 -6.79 -1.80 -31.06
N LEU A 574 -7.55 -1.45 -30.02
CA LEU A 574 -7.84 -0.06 -29.65
C LEU A 574 -6.58 0.70 -29.24
N GLU A 575 -5.73 0.08 -28.43
CA GLU A 575 -4.47 0.68 -27.98
C GLU A 575 -3.50 0.89 -29.15
N LYS A 576 -3.39 -0.09 -30.07
CA LYS A 576 -2.60 0.08 -31.31
C LYS A 576 -3.11 1.24 -32.16
N LYS A 577 -4.43 1.43 -32.25
CA LYS A 577 -5.02 2.60 -32.95
C LYS A 577 -4.69 3.91 -32.24
N ARG A 578 -4.80 3.95 -30.90
CA ARG A 578 -4.43 5.12 -30.08
C ARG A 578 -2.96 5.50 -30.28
N LEU A 579 -2.04 4.53 -30.18
CA LEU A 579 -0.61 4.75 -30.38
C LEU A 579 -0.29 5.23 -31.80
N LYS A 580 -0.97 4.72 -32.83
CA LYS A 580 -0.82 5.24 -34.21
C LYS A 580 -1.23 6.70 -34.30
N LYS A 581 -2.37 7.07 -33.70
CA LYS A 581 -2.85 8.46 -33.69
C LYS A 581 -1.89 9.39 -32.94
N VAL A 582 -1.42 9.00 -31.76
CA VAL A 582 -0.42 9.78 -30.99
C VAL A 582 0.88 9.95 -31.77
N LYS A 583 1.37 8.89 -32.46
CA LYS A 583 2.55 8.99 -33.33
C LYS A 583 2.33 9.93 -34.51
N GLN A 584 1.14 9.95 -35.09
CA GLN A 584 0.79 10.86 -36.17
C GLN A 584 0.73 12.31 -35.66
N GLU A 585 0.01 12.57 -34.58
CA GLU A 585 -0.07 13.90 -33.94
C GLU A 585 1.32 14.41 -33.53
N ARG A 586 2.20 13.53 -33.04
CA ARG A 586 3.59 13.89 -32.72
C ARG A 586 4.37 14.31 -33.97
N LYS A 587 4.25 13.58 -35.07
CA LYS A 587 4.89 13.93 -36.36
C LYS A 587 4.34 15.23 -36.94
N GLU A 588 3.03 15.46 -36.81
CA GLU A 588 2.39 16.71 -37.24
C GLU A 588 2.89 17.89 -36.42
N LYS A 589 2.94 17.77 -35.09
CA LYS A 589 3.55 18.77 -34.20
C LYS A 589 5.01 19.02 -34.51
N GLU A 590 5.80 17.97 -34.73
CA GLU A 590 7.22 18.10 -35.08
C GLU A 590 7.43 18.86 -36.39
N ARG A 591 6.57 18.62 -37.40
CA ARG A 591 6.54 19.40 -38.64
C ARG A 591 6.12 20.84 -38.41
N GLU A 592 5.07 21.08 -37.63
CA GLU A 592 4.60 22.43 -37.28
C GLU A 592 5.70 23.24 -36.58
N MET A 593 6.35 22.65 -35.56
CA MET A 593 7.45 23.29 -34.85
C MET A 593 8.67 23.54 -35.75
N SER A 594 8.96 22.64 -36.69
CA SER A 594 10.03 22.84 -37.68
C SER A 594 9.71 23.97 -38.66
N ILE A 595 8.46 24.12 -39.09
CA ILE A 595 8.04 25.23 -39.97
C ILE A 595 8.15 26.56 -39.22
N LYS A 596 7.66 26.62 -37.97
CA LYS A 596 7.78 27.81 -37.11
C LYS A 596 9.23 28.20 -36.89
N PHE A 597 10.11 27.23 -36.62
CA PHE A 597 11.54 27.47 -36.47
C PHE A 597 12.12 28.15 -37.71
N ASN A 598 11.86 27.59 -38.90
CA ASN A 598 12.38 28.12 -40.16
C ASN A 598 11.89 29.55 -40.43
N GLN A 599 10.57 29.81 -40.26
CA GLN A 599 9.96 31.13 -40.45
C GLN A 599 10.54 32.21 -39.54
N LEU A 600 10.90 31.85 -38.31
CA LEU A 600 11.48 32.77 -37.33
C LEU A 600 13.00 32.98 -37.54
N THR A 601 13.68 32.06 -38.23
CA THR A 601 15.11 32.17 -38.57
C THR A 601 15.40 32.80 -39.93
N ASP A 602 14.38 33.01 -40.77
CA ASP A 602 14.53 33.69 -42.06
C ASP A 602 14.95 35.16 -41.87
N GLN A 603 15.97 35.61 -42.63
CA GLN A 603 16.73 36.84 -42.41
C GLN A 603 15.90 38.14 -42.40
N GLU A 604 14.73 38.18 -43.05
CA GLU A 604 13.83 39.35 -43.07
C GLU A 604 13.07 39.55 -41.74
N ASN A 605 12.88 38.51 -40.92
CA ASN A 605 12.15 38.58 -39.65
C ASN A 605 13.05 38.85 -38.42
N MET A 606 14.37 38.76 -38.58
CA MET A 606 15.34 39.04 -37.51
C MET A 606 15.47 40.54 -37.19
N GLU A 607 15.05 41.42 -38.09
CA GLU A 607 15.15 42.88 -37.92
C GLU A 607 14.01 43.47 -37.06
N ALA A 608 12.92 42.73 -36.86
CA ALA A 608 11.80 43.12 -36.00
C ALA A 608 11.63 42.11 -34.84
N MET A 609 12.50 42.19 -33.83
CA MET A 609 12.43 41.35 -32.63
C MET A 609 11.29 41.80 -31.70
N THR A 610 10.06 41.45 -32.05
CA THR A 610 8.85 41.72 -31.25
C THR A 610 8.78 40.79 -30.04
N GLN A 611 8.01 41.18 -29.00
CA GLN A 611 7.75 40.31 -27.83
C GLN A 611 7.10 38.98 -28.23
N GLU A 612 6.31 38.97 -29.31
CA GLU A 612 5.63 37.79 -29.82
C GLU A 612 6.61 36.80 -30.46
N ASN A 613 7.53 37.29 -31.30
CA ASN A 613 8.58 36.45 -31.91
C ASN A 613 9.49 35.80 -30.85
N ILE A 614 9.80 36.50 -29.76
CA ILE A 614 10.59 35.95 -28.63
C ILE A 614 9.82 34.81 -27.93
N LYS A 615 8.50 34.98 -27.74
CA LYS A 615 7.66 33.97 -27.11
C LYS A 615 7.55 32.72 -27.98
N GLU A 616 7.33 32.88 -29.28
CA GLU A 616 7.26 31.75 -30.21
C GLU A 616 8.60 31.00 -30.32
N MET A 617 9.72 31.72 -30.40
CA MET A 617 11.05 31.10 -30.36
C MET A 617 11.29 30.34 -29.05
N SER A 618 10.85 30.88 -27.92
CA SER A 618 10.92 30.19 -26.62
C SER A 618 10.12 28.88 -26.63
N GLU A 619 8.92 28.87 -27.19
CA GLU A 619 8.09 27.66 -27.34
C GLU A 619 8.77 26.61 -28.22
N VAL A 620 9.40 27.03 -29.33
CA VAL A 620 10.15 26.15 -30.23
C VAL A 620 11.38 25.55 -29.53
N TYR A 621 12.19 26.37 -28.87
CA TYR A 621 13.34 25.88 -28.11
C TYR A 621 12.93 24.98 -26.94
N ALA A 622 11.85 25.30 -26.23
CA ALA A 622 11.30 24.47 -25.17
C ALA A 622 10.85 23.10 -25.71
N HIS A 623 10.21 23.05 -26.88
CA HIS A 623 9.84 21.80 -27.53
C HIS A 623 11.06 20.93 -27.86
N TYR A 624 12.09 21.49 -28.51
CA TYR A 624 13.31 20.75 -28.85
C TYR A 624 14.12 20.33 -27.61
N TYR A 625 14.16 21.19 -26.58
CA TYR A 625 14.79 20.87 -25.30
C TYR A 625 14.09 19.68 -24.63
N ASN A 626 12.75 19.72 -24.52
CA ASN A 626 11.97 18.63 -23.95
C ASN A 626 12.09 17.34 -24.78
N ALA A 627 12.15 17.44 -26.11
CA ALA A 627 12.36 16.27 -26.97
C ALA A 627 13.74 15.62 -26.74
N LYS A 628 14.78 16.41 -26.46
CA LYS A 628 16.15 15.92 -26.22
C LYS A 628 16.34 15.30 -24.82
N PHE A 629 15.52 15.67 -23.84
CA PHE A 629 15.59 15.15 -22.46
C PHE A 629 14.55 14.05 -22.15
N ASN A 630 13.41 14.01 -22.85
CA ASN A 630 12.38 12.99 -22.67
C ASN A 630 12.49 11.80 -23.64
N THR A 631 13.47 11.77 -24.55
CA THR A 631 13.86 10.53 -25.21
C THR A 631 14.57 9.65 -24.18
N PRO A 632 14.04 8.44 -23.87
CA PRO A 632 14.85 7.45 -23.19
C PRO A 632 16.13 7.28 -24.02
N LYS A 633 17.31 7.47 -23.42
CA LYS A 633 18.53 6.94 -24.02
C LYS A 633 18.32 5.43 -24.05
N ASP A 634 18.28 4.87 -25.25
CA ASP A 634 18.14 3.43 -25.52
C ASP A 634 19.08 2.59 -24.66
#